data_AF-A0A7K7KE68-F1
#
_entry.id   AF-A0A7K7KE68-F1
#
_cell.length_a   1.000
_cell.length_b   1.000
_cell.length_c   1.000
_cell.angle_alpha   90.00
_cell.angle_beta   90.00
_cell.angle_gamma   90.00
#
_symmetry.space_group_name_H-M   'P 1'
#
loop_
_entity.id
_entity.type
_entity.pdbx_description
1 polymer ?
#
loop_
_entity_poly.entity_id
_entity_poly.type
_entity_poly.pdbx_seq_one_letter_code
_entity_poly.pdbx_strand_id
1 'polypeptide(L)'
;VSHQKTDWVSIHSQICHLLSPVLRPQPCFHSEKDRKQGKEQLLRKQESLIAVALSRAQGFVWAGQPLEAIPAALQALRSSSRLLGPASLQLLPICLLLAEASTGAGRPRQAAKYLSQAQWIVLQNPDCSAALQSKLHRGLGLFSIAEGNLDQALYHLANDV
;
A
#
# COMPACT_ATOMS: atom_id res chain seq x y z
N VAL A 1 1.14 23.98 -3.32
CA VAL A 1 -0.22 23.95 -3.92
C VAL A 1 -0.48 22.68 -4.76
N SER A 2 0.50 22.12 -5.52
CA SER A 2 0.23 20.90 -6.33
C SER A 2 -0.07 19.65 -5.50
N HIS A 3 0.64 19.41 -4.37
CA HIS A 3 0.43 18.22 -3.54
C HIS A 3 -0.99 18.08 -2.99
N GLN A 4 -1.59 19.16 -2.47
CA GLN A 4 -2.97 19.14 -1.94
C GLN A 4 -3.99 18.81 -3.03
N LYS A 5 -3.79 19.32 -4.25
CA LYS A 5 -4.65 19.01 -5.39
C LYS A 5 -4.53 17.53 -5.79
N THR A 6 -3.30 17.00 -5.84
CA THR A 6 -3.06 15.58 -6.15
C THR A 6 -3.68 14.67 -5.09
N ASP A 7 -3.54 14.99 -3.80
CA ASP A 7 -4.20 14.24 -2.72
C ASP A 7 -5.72 14.26 -2.85
N TRP A 8 -6.28 15.41 -3.22
CA TRP A 8 -7.72 15.59 -3.41
C TRP A 8 -8.30 14.73 -4.54
N VAL A 9 -7.64 14.79 -5.71
CA VAL A 9 -8.02 14.02 -6.91
C VAL A 9 -7.83 12.53 -6.67
N SER A 10 -6.73 12.15 -6.02
CA SER A 10 -6.38 10.77 -5.76
C SER A 10 -7.37 10.07 -4.84
N ILE A 11 -7.49 10.54 -3.60
CA ILE A 11 -8.17 9.77 -2.57
C ILE A 11 -9.03 10.60 -1.63
N HIS A 12 -8.64 11.84 -1.31
CA HIS A 12 -9.25 12.59 -0.20
C HIS A 12 -10.77 12.76 -0.37
N SER A 13 -11.24 13.12 -1.57
CA SER A 13 -12.66 13.30 -1.88
C SER A 13 -13.49 12.03 -1.63
N GLN A 14 -12.90 10.86 -1.81
CA GLN A 14 -13.55 9.56 -1.62
C GLN A 14 -13.52 9.08 -0.18
N ILE A 15 -12.44 9.34 0.56
CA ILE A 15 -12.27 8.77 1.90
C ILE A 15 -12.63 9.75 3.02
N CYS A 16 -12.88 11.03 2.75
CA CYS A 16 -13.11 12.03 3.80
C CYS A 16 -14.23 11.59 4.77
N HIS A 17 -15.34 11.08 4.23
CA HIS A 17 -16.46 10.56 5.02
C HIS A 17 -16.12 9.29 5.83
N LEU A 18 -15.15 8.47 5.37
CA LEU A 18 -14.67 7.27 6.05
C LEU A 18 -13.58 7.58 7.09
N LEU A 19 -12.77 8.62 6.86
CA LEU A 19 -11.70 9.06 7.75
C LEU A 19 -12.23 9.68 9.04
N SER A 20 -13.23 10.56 8.96
CA SER A 20 -13.71 11.29 10.15
C SER A 20 -14.23 10.38 11.26
N PRO A 21 -14.95 9.27 10.99
CA PRO A 21 -15.34 8.32 12.02
C PRO A 21 -14.19 7.48 12.58
N VAL A 22 -13.17 7.17 11.76
CA VAL A 22 -12.03 6.32 12.17
C VAL A 22 -11.05 7.10 13.05
N LEU A 23 -10.93 8.41 12.85
CA LEU A 23 -10.03 9.27 13.62
C LEU A 23 -10.66 9.81 14.91
N ARG A 24 -11.98 9.72 15.06
CA ARG A 24 -12.67 10.18 16.27
C ARG A 24 -12.43 9.22 17.44
N PRO A 25 -12.22 9.74 18.67
CA PRO A 25 -12.20 8.92 19.88
C PRO A 25 -13.46 8.06 19.97
N GLN A 26 -13.31 6.80 20.36
CA GLN A 26 -14.48 5.95 20.58
C GLN A 26 -15.31 6.51 21.75
N PRO A 27 -16.65 6.49 21.63
CA PRO A 27 -17.51 6.89 22.73
C PRO A 27 -17.35 5.94 23.92
N CYS A 28 -17.59 6.46 25.13
CA CYS A 28 -17.66 5.64 26.33
C CYS A 28 -18.89 4.73 26.27
N PHE A 29 -18.68 3.43 26.25
CA PHE A 29 -19.75 2.44 26.24
C PHE A 29 -20.02 1.92 27.66
N HIS A 30 -21.29 1.92 28.06
CA HIS A 30 -21.71 1.48 29.40
C HIS A 30 -21.80 -0.06 29.52
N SER A 31 -22.09 -0.76 28.41
CA SER A 31 -22.19 -2.23 28.36
C SER A 31 -21.03 -2.88 27.61
N GLU A 32 -20.66 -4.11 28.00
CA GLU A 32 -19.67 -4.91 27.26
C GLU A 32 -20.14 -5.24 25.84
N LYS A 33 -21.45 -5.45 25.64
CA LYS A 33 -22.03 -5.73 24.32
C LYS A 33 -21.82 -4.55 23.38
N ASP A 34 -22.07 -3.33 23.85
CA ASP A 34 -21.91 -2.11 23.06
C ASP A 34 -20.43 -1.85 22.73
N ARG A 35 -19.51 -2.17 23.66
CA ARG A 35 -18.05 -2.12 23.42
C ARG A 35 -17.64 -3.03 22.28
N LYS A 36 -18.11 -4.29 22.28
CA LYS A 36 -17.81 -5.27 21.23
C LYS A 36 -18.34 -4.80 19.87
N GLN A 37 -19.60 -4.38 19.82
CA GLN A 37 -20.22 -3.87 18.60
C GLN A 37 -19.52 -2.60 18.08
N GLY A 38 -19.16 -1.67 18.96
CA GLY A 38 -18.40 -0.46 18.59
C GLY A 38 -17.03 -0.78 18.00
N LYS A 39 -16.32 -1.76 18.58
CA LYS A 39 -15.03 -2.24 18.04
C LYS A 39 -15.19 -2.88 16.67
N GLU A 40 -16.18 -3.74 16.47
CA GLU A 40 -16.46 -4.36 15.16
C GLU A 40 -16.81 -3.33 14.10
N GLN A 41 -17.64 -2.34 14.42
CA GLN A 41 -17.98 -1.25 13.50
C GLN A 41 -16.75 -0.43 13.11
N LEU A 42 -15.85 -0.15 14.07
CA LEU A 42 -14.61 0.56 13.78
C LEU A 42 -13.71 -0.24 12.84
N LEU A 43 -13.56 -1.55 13.09
CA LEU A 43 -12.78 -2.44 12.22
C LEU A 43 -13.34 -2.48 10.80
N ARG A 44 -14.65 -2.66 10.63
CA ARG A 44 -15.30 -2.64 9.31
C ARG A 44 -15.07 -1.33 8.56
N LYS A 45 -15.10 -0.19 9.26
CA LYS A 45 -14.80 1.13 8.65
C LYS A 45 -13.33 1.25 8.24
N GLN A 46 -12.41 0.72 9.04
CA GLN A 46 -10.98 0.69 8.71
C GLN A 46 -10.70 -0.21 7.50
N GLU A 47 -11.30 -1.40 7.45
CA GLU A 47 -11.20 -2.32 6.31
C GLU A 47 -11.78 -1.70 5.04
N SER A 48 -12.96 -1.08 5.12
CA SER A 48 -13.57 -0.36 3.99
C SER A 48 -12.67 0.77 3.48
N LEU A 49 -12.07 1.56 4.39
CA LEU A 49 -11.14 2.62 4.01
C LEU A 49 -9.91 2.06 3.28
N ILE A 50 -9.33 0.97 3.79
CA ILE A 50 -8.18 0.30 3.15
C ILE A 50 -8.57 -0.18 1.75
N ALA A 51 -9.73 -0.84 1.61
CA ALA A 51 -10.21 -1.36 0.34
C ALA A 51 -10.40 -0.26 -0.71
N VAL A 52 -11.05 0.86 -0.34
CA VAL A 52 -11.23 2.01 -1.24
C VAL A 52 -9.88 2.61 -1.65
N ALA A 53 -8.95 2.76 -0.71
CA ALA A 53 -7.63 3.30 -0.99
C ALA A 53 -6.81 2.41 -1.93
N LEU A 54 -6.85 1.09 -1.75
CA LEU A 54 -6.17 0.14 -2.62
C LEU A 54 -6.77 0.10 -4.02
N SER A 55 -8.10 0.04 -4.14
CA SER A 55 -8.79 0.02 -5.43
C SER A 55 -8.47 1.28 -6.24
N ARG A 56 -8.48 2.45 -5.60
CA ARG A 56 -8.08 3.72 -6.22
C ARG A 56 -6.64 3.71 -6.69
N ALA A 57 -5.71 3.29 -5.82
CA ALA A 57 -4.30 3.23 -6.15
C ALA A 57 -4.02 2.33 -7.37
N GLN A 58 -4.62 1.13 -7.38
CA GLN A 58 -4.51 0.19 -8.50
C GLN A 58 -5.09 0.79 -9.79
N GLY A 59 -6.26 1.42 -9.70
CA GLY A 59 -6.88 2.09 -10.85
C GLY A 59 -5.98 3.16 -11.46
N PHE A 60 -5.30 3.96 -10.65
CA PHE A 60 -4.36 4.97 -11.14
C PHE A 60 -3.10 4.37 -11.77
N VAL A 61 -2.54 3.30 -11.19
CA VAL A 61 -1.41 2.61 -11.80
C VAL A 61 -1.78 2.05 -13.17
N TRP A 62 -2.94 1.39 -13.30
CA TRP A 62 -3.42 0.89 -14.59
C TRP A 62 -3.74 1.99 -15.60
N ALA A 63 -4.19 3.15 -15.13
CA ALA A 63 -4.41 4.32 -15.98
C ALA A 63 -3.12 5.05 -16.39
N GLY A 64 -1.94 4.60 -15.94
CA GLY A 64 -0.67 5.28 -16.21
C GLY A 64 -0.55 6.62 -15.50
N GLN A 65 -1.21 6.80 -14.35
CA GLN A 65 -1.24 8.01 -13.53
C GLN A 65 -0.47 7.80 -12.22
N PRO A 66 0.87 7.68 -12.27
CA PRO A 66 1.67 7.30 -11.10
C PRO A 66 1.66 8.35 -9.99
N LEU A 67 1.53 9.65 -10.32
CA LEU A 67 1.51 10.72 -9.34
C LEU A 67 0.23 10.70 -8.48
N GLU A 68 -0.90 10.36 -9.08
CA GLU A 68 -2.19 10.19 -8.43
C GLU A 68 -2.27 8.87 -7.67
N ALA A 69 -1.57 7.81 -8.12
CA ALA A 69 -1.53 6.53 -7.42
C ALA A 69 -0.86 6.61 -6.04
N ILE A 70 0.24 7.37 -5.92
CA ILE A 70 1.05 7.46 -4.70
C ILE A 70 0.23 7.83 -3.45
N PRO A 71 -0.56 8.92 -3.42
CA PRO A 71 -1.30 9.27 -2.22
C PRO A 71 -2.37 8.25 -1.81
N ALA A 72 -3.07 7.64 -2.76
CA ALA A 72 -4.02 6.56 -2.48
C ALA A 72 -3.30 5.34 -1.87
N ALA A 73 -2.18 4.92 -2.46
CA ALA A 73 -1.41 3.77 -1.98
C ALA A 73 -0.77 4.04 -0.61
N LEU A 74 -0.29 5.27 -0.36
CA LEU A 74 0.20 5.72 0.94
C LEU A 74 -0.88 5.67 2.01
N GLN A 75 -2.10 6.07 1.68
CA GLN A 75 -3.22 5.97 2.60
C GLN A 75 -3.53 4.51 2.95
N ALA A 76 -3.56 3.63 1.95
CA ALA A 76 -3.74 2.20 2.18
C ALA A 76 -2.64 1.64 3.09
N LEU A 77 -1.37 1.94 2.81
CA LEU A 77 -0.25 1.46 3.61
C LEU A 77 -0.36 1.91 5.07
N ARG A 78 -0.60 3.21 5.32
CA ARG A 78 -0.73 3.73 6.70
C ARG A 78 -1.86 3.08 7.46
N SER A 79 -3.01 2.92 6.82
CA SER A 79 -4.19 2.32 7.45
C SER A 79 -3.99 0.84 7.73
N SER A 80 -3.43 0.09 6.77
CA SER A 80 -3.13 -1.33 6.93
C SER A 80 -2.06 -1.58 7.99
N SER A 81 -0.96 -0.82 8.00
CA SER A 81 0.10 -0.98 9.00
C SER A 81 -0.39 -0.73 10.42
N ARG A 82 -1.37 0.16 10.61
CA ARG A 82 -1.98 0.42 11.93
C ARG A 82 -2.85 -0.74 12.40
N LEU A 83 -3.51 -1.46 11.48
CA LEU A 83 -4.42 -2.55 11.80
C LEU A 83 -3.71 -3.89 11.95
N LEU A 84 -2.72 -4.16 11.09
CA LEU A 84 -2.08 -5.47 10.93
C LEU A 84 -0.66 -5.54 11.50
N GLY A 85 -0.05 -4.40 11.79
CA GLY A 85 1.36 -4.30 12.16
C GLY A 85 2.30 -4.11 10.96
N PRO A 86 3.55 -3.69 11.21
CA PRO A 86 4.46 -3.18 10.18
C PRO A 86 5.11 -4.24 9.26
N ALA A 87 5.06 -5.53 9.64
CA ALA A 87 5.68 -6.64 8.90
C ALA A 87 4.67 -7.68 8.37
N SER A 88 3.38 -7.33 8.34
CA SER A 88 2.35 -8.23 7.82
C SER A 88 2.52 -8.47 6.32
N LEU A 89 2.39 -9.73 5.88
CA LEU A 89 2.41 -10.12 4.46
C LEU A 89 1.36 -9.37 3.62
N GLN A 90 0.25 -8.95 4.23
CA GLN A 90 -0.78 -8.18 3.53
C GLN A 90 -0.31 -6.78 3.11
N LEU A 91 0.78 -6.26 3.68
CA LEU A 91 1.39 -4.99 3.27
C LEU A 91 2.26 -5.13 2.02
N LEU A 92 2.75 -6.34 1.71
CA LEU A 92 3.62 -6.61 0.57
C LEU A 92 3.06 -6.06 -0.77
N PRO A 93 1.82 -6.40 -1.18
CA PRO A 93 1.28 -5.86 -2.43
C PRO A 93 1.14 -4.33 -2.43
N ILE A 94 0.95 -3.71 -1.26
CA ILE A 94 0.84 -2.25 -1.13
C ILE A 94 2.21 -1.59 -1.32
N CYS A 95 3.27 -2.17 -0.74
CA CYS A 95 4.65 -1.72 -0.93
C CYS A 95 5.09 -1.84 -2.40
N LEU A 96 4.75 -2.94 -3.06
CA LEU A 96 5.06 -3.14 -4.48
C LEU A 96 4.33 -2.13 -5.37
N LEU A 97 3.04 -1.87 -5.11
CA LEU A 97 2.26 -0.86 -5.83
C LEU A 97 2.86 0.55 -5.66
N LEU A 98 3.32 0.89 -4.44
CA LEU A 98 4.00 2.15 -4.17
C LEU A 98 5.35 2.25 -4.87
N ALA A 99 6.10 1.15 -4.95
CA ALA A 99 7.35 1.09 -5.68
C ALA A 99 7.11 1.34 -7.17
N GLU A 100 6.17 0.62 -7.78
CA GLU A 100 5.78 0.77 -9.19
C GLU A 100 5.35 2.21 -9.51
N ALA A 101 4.43 2.77 -8.72
CA ALA A 101 3.99 4.15 -8.90
C ALA A 101 5.14 5.16 -8.71
N SER A 102 6.05 4.91 -7.77
CA SER A 102 7.21 5.79 -7.55
C SER A 102 8.22 5.71 -8.70
N THR A 103 8.44 4.53 -9.26
CA THR A 103 9.28 4.34 -10.45
C THR A 103 8.67 5.06 -11.65
N GLY A 104 7.38 4.88 -11.92
CA GLY A 104 6.67 5.56 -13.00
C GLY A 104 6.61 7.09 -12.83
N ALA A 105 6.65 7.59 -11.60
CA ALA A 105 6.74 9.01 -11.29
C ALA A 105 8.16 9.60 -11.37
N GLY A 106 9.18 8.81 -11.75
CA GLY A 106 10.57 9.24 -11.78
C GLY A 106 11.18 9.50 -10.40
N ARG A 107 10.73 8.78 -9.37
CA ARG A 107 11.17 8.92 -7.97
C ARG A 107 11.92 7.68 -7.48
N PRO A 108 13.13 7.40 -8.01
CA PRO A 108 13.83 6.13 -7.76
C PRO A 108 14.18 5.91 -6.29
N ARG A 109 14.56 6.97 -5.54
CA ARG A 109 14.82 6.88 -4.09
C ARG A 109 13.59 6.43 -3.31
N GLN A 110 12.40 6.88 -3.72
CA GLN A 110 11.15 6.52 -3.07
C GLN A 110 10.76 5.07 -3.44
N ALA A 111 10.95 4.67 -4.69
CA ALA A 111 10.72 3.31 -5.13
C ALA A 111 11.63 2.31 -4.39
N ALA A 112 12.93 2.58 -4.33
CA ALA A 112 13.91 1.76 -3.62
C ALA A 112 13.51 1.55 -2.14
N LYS A 113 13.09 2.62 -1.46
CA LYS A 113 12.60 2.52 -0.07
C LYS A 113 11.47 1.52 0.09
N TYR A 114 10.47 1.55 -0.80
CA TYR A 114 9.33 0.63 -0.71
C TYR A 114 9.68 -0.80 -1.12
N LEU A 115 10.61 -0.98 -2.06
CA LEU A 115 11.16 -2.30 -2.40
C LEU A 115 11.93 -2.89 -1.23
N SER A 116 12.76 -2.11 -0.53
CA SER A 116 13.43 -2.58 0.69
C SER A 116 12.43 -2.95 1.79
N GLN A 117 11.34 -2.20 1.94
CA GLN A 117 10.26 -2.56 2.86
C GLN A 117 9.57 -3.86 2.44
N ALA A 118 9.34 -4.07 1.15
CA ALA A 118 8.77 -5.30 0.61
C ALA A 118 9.69 -6.52 0.86
N GLN A 119 10.99 -6.37 0.60
CA GLN A 119 12.01 -7.39 0.91
C GLN A 119 12.04 -7.72 2.40
N TRP A 120 11.98 -6.70 3.26
CA TRP A 120 11.92 -6.90 4.71
C TRP A 120 10.69 -7.71 5.14
N ILE A 121 9.51 -7.43 4.57
CA ILE A 121 8.29 -8.20 4.86
C ILE A 121 8.48 -9.67 4.49
N VAL A 122 9.04 -9.98 3.31
CA VAL A 122 9.31 -11.37 2.91
C VAL A 122 10.32 -12.03 3.84
N LEU A 123 11.40 -11.33 4.23
CA LEU A 123 12.41 -11.85 5.15
C LEU A 123 11.83 -12.20 6.53
N GLN A 124 10.86 -11.41 7.02
CA GLN A 124 10.19 -11.66 8.30
C GLN A 124 9.17 -12.80 8.24
N ASN A 125 8.82 -13.29 7.05
CA ASN A 125 7.80 -14.31 6.84
C ASN A 125 8.35 -15.43 5.95
N PRO A 126 9.15 -16.36 6.49
CA PRO A 126 9.85 -17.39 5.70
C PRO A 126 8.87 -18.32 4.95
N ASP A 127 7.65 -18.48 5.45
CA ASP A 127 6.59 -19.27 4.82
C ASP A 127 5.84 -18.51 3.70
N CYS A 128 6.39 -17.39 3.22
CA CYS A 128 5.81 -16.59 2.15
C CYS A 128 5.66 -17.42 0.87
N SER A 129 4.43 -17.49 0.34
CA SER A 129 4.12 -18.23 -0.88
C SER A 129 5.00 -17.82 -2.07
N ALA A 130 5.31 -18.77 -2.95
CA ALA A 130 6.04 -18.52 -4.20
C ALA A 130 5.41 -17.39 -5.03
N ALA A 131 4.08 -17.31 -5.11
CA ALA A 131 3.38 -16.24 -5.84
C ALA A 131 3.68 -14.82 -5.31
N LEU A 132 3.91 -14.68 -4.01
CA LEU A 132 4.27 -13.38 -3.41
C LEU A 132 5.76 -13.08 -3.60
N GLN A 133 6.62 -14.09 -3.56
CA GLN A 133 8.05 -13.94 -3.87
C GLN A 133 8.27 -13.55 -5.33
N SER A 134 7.54 -14.21 -6.24
CA SER A 134 7.49 -13.92 -7.67
C SER A 134 7.10 -12.46 -7.95
N LYS A 135 6.03 -11.96 -7.30
CA LYS A 135 5.65 -10.53 -7.36
C LYS A 135 6.73 -9.58 -6.85
N LEU A 136 7.45 -9.94 -5.79
CA LEU A 136 8.58 -9.14 -5.30
C LEU A 136 9.70 -9.09 -6.34
N HIS A 137 10.06 -10.24 -6.91
CA HIS A 137 11.05 -10.35 -7.96
C HIS A 137 10.68 -9.55 -9.22
N ARG A 138 9.42 -9.59 -9.65
CA ARG A 138 8.91 -8.69 -10.71
C ARG A 138 9.17 -7.23 -10.38
N GLY A 139 8.80 -6.77 -9.19
CA GLY A 139 8.97 -5.38 -8.77
C GLY A 139 10.44 -4.94 -8.74
N LEU A 140 11.32 -5.79 -8.22
CA LEU A 140 12.76 -5.55 -8.20
C LEU A 140 13.34 -5.50 -9.62
N GLY A 141 12.96 -6.44 -10.49
CA GLY A 141 13.44 -6.50 -11.86
C GLY A 141 13.02 -5.28 -12.68
N LEU A 142 11.76 -4.86 -12.60
CA LEU A 142 11.26 -3.66 -13.26
C LEU A 142 11.98 -2.39 -12.77
N PHE A 143 12.28 -2.31 -11.47
CA PHE A 143 13.06 -1.21 -10.93
C PHE A 143 14.50 -1.21 -11.44
N SER A 144 15.16 -2.37 -11.50
CA SER A 144 16.51 -2.50 -12.07
C SER A 144 16.57 -2.11 -13.54
N ILE A 145 15.53 -2.40 -14.34
CA ILE A 145 15.40 -1.89 -15.72
C ILE A 145 15.39 -0.36 -15.72
N ALA A 146 14.59 0.26 -14.86
CA ALA A 146 14.48 1.71 -14.77
C ALA A 146 15.78 2.39 -14.32
N GLU A 147 16.60 1.70 -13.52
CA GLU A 147 17.96 2.15 -13.13
C GLU A 147 19.02 1.86 -14.21
N GLY A 148 18.70 1.09 -15.25
CA GLY A 148 19.65 0.65 -16.28
C GLY A 148 20.56 -0.51 -15.86
N ASN A 149 20.28 -1.16 -14.73
CA ASN A 149 21.05 -2.31 -14.24
C ASN A 149 20.49 -3.62 -14.80
N LEU A 150 20.91 -3.96 -16.02
CA LEU A 150 20.38 -5.11 -16.77
C LEU A 150 20.70 -6.46 -16.13
N ASP A 151 21.84 -6.59 -15.44
CA ASP A 151 22.22 -7.85 -14.79
C ASP A 151 21.28 -8.19 -13.63
N GLN A 152 20.98 -7.21 -12.77
CA GLN A 152 20.01 -7.36 -11.68
C GLN A 152 18.59 -7.56 -12.21
N ALA A 153 18.23 -6.84 -13.28
CA ALA A 153 16.94 -7.02 -13.93
C ALA A 153 16.75 -8.46 -14.43
N LEU A 154 17.75 -9.02 -15.13
CA LEU A 154 17.71 -10.39 -15.63
C LEU A 154 17.57 -11.40 -14.49
N TYR A 155 18.39 -11.26 -13.45
CA TYR A 155 18.32 -12.13 -12.28
C TYR A 155 16.92 -12.12 -11.66
N HIS A 156 16.37 -10.94 -11.39
CA HIS A 156 15.07 -10.84 -10.74
C HIS A 156 13.92 -11.29 -11.63
N LEU A 157 13.90 -10.94 -12.91
CA LEU A 157 12.83 -11.36 -13.82
C LEU A 157 12.87 -12.86 -14.13
N ALA A 158 14.04 -13.51 -14.08
CA ALA A 158 14.13 -14.96 -14.18
C ALA A 158 13.48 -15.70 -12.99
N ASN A 159 13.31 -15.02 -11.85
CA ASN A 159 12.68 -15.55 -10.64
C ASN A 159 11.21 -15.10 -10.48
N ASP A 160 10.64 -14.40 -11.47
CA ASP A 160 9.20 -14.08 -11.57
C ASP A 160 8.45 -15.24 -12.26
N VAL A 161 8.34 -16.39 -11.57
CA VAL A 161 7.70 -17.64 -12.03
C VAL A 161 6.52 -18.02 -11.14
#